data_AF-A0A0J1F6Y5-F1
#
_entry.id   AF-A0A0J1F6Y5-F1
#
_cell.length_a   1.000
_cell.length_b   1.000
_cell.length_c   1.000
_cell.angle_alpha   90.00
_cell.angle_beta   90.00
_cell.angle_gamma   90.00
#
_symmetry.space_group_name_H-M   'P 1'
#
loop_
_entity.id
_entity.type
_entity.pdbx_description
1 polymer ?
#
loop_
_entity_poly.entity_id
_entity_poly.type
_entity_poly.pdbx_seq_one_letter_code
_entity_poly.pdbx_strand_id
1 'polypeptide(L)' 'MFLVTWIEGEEVKYRLVNDVEALRPLVFSLGQHVIVQALES' A
#
# COMPACT_ATOMS: atom_id res chain seq x y z
N MET A 1 9.42 -2.17 -6.85
CA MET A 1 8.56 -2.88 -5.87
C MET A 1 8.02 -1.85 -4.89
N PHE A 2 6.83 -2.03 -4.33
CA PHE A 2 6.23 -1.08 -3.40
C PHE A 2 5.87 -1.76 -2.09
N LEU A 3 6.17 -1.12 -0.96
CA LEU A 3 5.58 -1.43 0.33
C LEU A 3 4.39 -0.50 0.55
N VAL A 4 3.19 -1.08 0.61
CA VAL A 4 1.96 -0.36 0.91
C VAL A 4 1.62 -0.62 2.36
N THR A 5 1.50 0.43 3.18
CA THR A 5 1.17 0.35 4.60
C THR A 5 -0.08 1.18 4.88
N TRP A 6 -1.04 0.67 5.64
CA TRP A 6 -2.26 1.40 5.99
C TRP A 6 -2.75 1.05 7.39
N ILE A 7 -3.70 1.83 7.90
CA ILE A 7 -4.34 1.58 9.19
C ILE A 7 -5.73 0.97 8.95
N GLU A 8 -6.01 -0.13 9.63
CA GLU A 8 -7.32 -0.77 9.66
C GLU A 8 -7.76 -0.92 11.13
N GLY A 9 -8.72 -0.11 11.57
CA GLY A 9 -9.06 0.02 12.98
C GLY A 9 -7.89 0.60 13.78
N GLU A 10 -7.38 -0.17 14.74
CA GLU A 10 -6.20 0.19 15.56
C GLU A 10 -4.92 -0.53 15.09
N GLU A 11 -4.99 -1.32 14.01
CA GLU A 11 -3.87 -2.12 13.53
C GLU A 11 -3.20 -1.51 12.31
N VAL A 12 -1.86 -1.62 12.25
CA VAL A 12 -1.07 -1.29 11.07
C VAL A 12 -0.94 -2.54 10.19
N LYS A 13 -1.42 -2.43 8.94
CA LYS A 13 -1.34 -3.47 7.92
C LYS A 13 -0.32 -3.10 6.86
N TYR A 14 0.27 -4.09 6.20
CA TYR A 14 1.17 -3.87 5.09
C TYR A 14 1.04 -4.94 4.00
N ARG A 15 1.40 -4.59 2.77
CA ARG A 15 1.47 -5.49 1.62
C ARG A 15 2.60 -5.06 0.69
N LEU A 16 3.37 -6.04 0.23
CA LEU A 16 4.31 -5.85 -0.87
C LEU A 16 3.58 -5.98 -2.20
N VAL A 17 3.80 -5.01 -3.09
CA VAL A 17 3.20 -4.95 -4.42
C VAL A 17 4.31 -4.83 -5.46
N ASN A 18 4.39 -5.81 -6.36
CA ASN A 18 5.44 -5.86 -7.39
C ASN A 18 5.01 -5.22 -8.72
N ASP A 19 3.72 -4.98 -8.90
CA ASP A 19 3.13 -4.46 -10.14
C ASP A 19 2.47 -3.10 -9.88
N VAL A 20 2.83 -2.11 -10.69
CA VAL A 20 2.27 -0.75 -10.64
C VAL A 20 0.77 -0.76 -10.98
N GLU A 21 0.32 -1.63 -11.88
CA GLU A 21 -1.09 -1.71 -12.27
C GLU A 21 -1.97 -2.23 -11.12
N ALA A 22 -1.42 -3.09 -10.25
CA ALA A 22 -2.10 -3.58 -9.05
C ALA A 22 -2.11 -2.57 -7.89
N LEU A 23 -1.22 -1.57 -7.91
CA LEU A 23 -1.07 -0.57 -6.85
C LEU A 23 -2.25 0.42 -6.83
N ARG A 24 -2.65 0.93 -7.99
CA ARG A 24 -3.75 1.92 -8.12
C ARG A 24 -5.08 1.44 -7.49
N PRO A 25 -5.64 0.27 -7.85
CA PRO A 25 -6.90 -0.18 -7.27
C PRO A 25 -6.78 -0.46 -5.77
N LEU A 26 -5.62 -0.95 -5.31
CA LEU A 26 -5.36 -1.17 -3.89
C LEU A 26 -5.41 0.14 -3.11
N VAL A 27 -4.62 1.14 -3.51
CA VAL A 27 -4.59 2.47 -2.86
C VAL A 27 -5.98 3.10 -2.82
N PHE A 28 -6.75 2.99 -3.92
CA PHE A 28 -8.12 3.49 -3.97
C PHE A 28 -9.04 2.78 -2.96
N SER A 29 -8.91 1.46 -2.80
CA SER A 29 -9.72 0.68 -1.87
C SER A 29 -9.39 0.93 -0.38
N LEU A 30 -8.14 1.28 -0.07
CA LEU A 30 -7.65 1.50 1.30
C LEU A 30 -8.02 2.88 1.87
N GLY A 31 -8.42 3.83 1.02
CA GLY A 31 -8.86 5.15 1.45
C GLY A 31 -7.71 6.09 1.82
N GLN A 32 -7.94 6.97 2.80
CA GLN A 32 -7.12 8.18 3.02
C GLN A 32 -5.85 7.97 3.88
N HIS A 33 -5.67 6.81 4.51
CA HIS A 33 -4.57 6.56 5.44
C HIS A 33 -3.63 5.46 4.94
N VAL A 34 -3.06 5.67 3.76
CA VAL A 34 -2.11 4.74 3.12
C VAL A 34 -0.78 5.43 2.84
N ILE A 35 0.30 4.76 3.18
CA ILE A 35 1.68 5.12 2.82
C ILE A 35 2.13 4.13 1.74
N VAL A 36 2.56 4.67 0.60
CA VAL A 36 3.14 3.88 -0.48
C VAL A 36 4.62 4.24 -0.57
N GLN A 37 5.48 3.27 -0.30
CA GLN A 37 6.92 3.42 -0.39
C GLN A 37 7.45 2.61 -1.57
N ALA A 38 8.12 3.27 -2.52
CA ALA A 38 8.92 2.59 -3.53
C ALA A 38 10.14 1.97 -2.84
N LEU A 39 10.32 0.67 -3.05
CA LEU A 39 11.51 -0.07 -2.67
C LEU A 39 12.42 -0.11 -3.90
N GLU A 40 13.42 0.77 -3.90
CA GLU A 40 14.56 0.68 -4.81
C GLU A 40 15.54 -0.36 -4.26
N SER A 41 16.15 -1.12 -5.17
CA SER A 41 17.28 -2.01 -4.88
C SER A 41 18.59 -1.25 -4.93
#